data_AF-A0A820QU18-F1
#
_entry.id   AF-A0A820QU18-F1
#
_cell.length_a   1.000
_cell.length_b   1.000
_cell.length_c   1.000
_cell.angle_alpha   90.00
_cell.angle_beta   90.00
_cell.angle_gamma   90.00
#
_symmetry.space_group_name_H-M   'P 1'
#
loop_
_entity.id
_entity.type
_entity.pdbx_description
1 polymer ?
#
loop_
_entity_poly.entity_id
_entity_poly.type
_entity_poly.pdbx_seq_one_letter_code
_entity_poly.pdbx_strand_id
1 'polypeptide(L)'
;LDEQDRDDLKNLKYKQLFIDDQISIYLGLIDLLYAFVYDQRITQGEPCCESSWNIHKLSSTLSWFDTFTDLPSVLIACCRRTLIYPLIRSFKLAKKCLLDVIEIFSMGKSTILQCLLQMRRLFLDEEHRYLLNTLYLN
;
A
#
# COMPACT_ATOMS: atom_id res chain seq x y z
N LEU A 1 10.03 11.38 -9.53
CA LEU A 1 9.84 12.11 -8.26
C LEU A 1 9.57 13.54 -8.61
N ASP A 2 8.31 13.90 -8.41
CA ASP A 2 7.76 15.19 -8.79
C ASP A 2 8.09 16.23 -7.72
N GLU A 3 7.77 17.50 -7.96
CA GLU A 3 8.08 18.57 -7.00
C GLU A 3 7.39 18.33 -5.64
N GLN A 4 6.13 17.90 -5.67
CA GLN A 4 5.38 17.54 -4.46
C GLN A 4 6.03 16.36 -3.72
N ASP A 5 6.52 15.33 -4.44
CA ASP A 5 7.19 14.19 -3.81
C ASP A 5 8.43 14.65 -3.05
N ARG A 6 9.18 15.61 -3.60
CA ARG A 6 10.37 16.17 -2.94
C ARG A 6 10.02 16.98 -1.71
N ASP A 7 8.90 17.68 -1.72
CA ASP A 7 8.46 18.46 -0.57
C ASP A 7 8.00 17.56 0.59
N ASP A 8 7.21 16.52 0.27
CA ASP A 8 6.79 15.52 1.26
C ASP A 8 7.99 14.82 1.92
N LEU A 9 9.04 14.54 1.16
CA LEU A 9 10.27 13.94 1.67
C LEU A 9 10.99 14.84 2.69
N LYS A 10 10.88 16.17 2.60
CA LYS A 10 11.45 17.08 3.61
C LYS A 10 10.73 16.98 4.94
N ASN A 11 9.45 16.61 4.92
CA ASN A 11 8.61 16.46 6.11
C ASN A 11 8.84 15.13 6.83
N LEU A 12 9.53 14.17 6.19
CA LEU A 12 9.90 12.91 6.82
C LEU A 12 11.11 13.08 7.73
N LYS A 13 11.04 12.48 8.92
CA LYS A 13 12.15 12.52 9.87
C LYS A 13 13.18 11.48 9.48
N TYR A 14 14.41 11.92 9.22
CA TYR A 14 15.52 10.98 9.08
C TYR A 14 15.76 10.24 10.41
N LYS A 15 15.69 8.92 10.37
CA LYS A 15 16.04 8.04 11.49
C LYS A 15 16.88 6.88 10.97
N GLN A 16 18.00 6.61 11.63
CA GLN A 16 18.77 5.40 11.34
C GLN A 16 18.00 4.20 11.89
N LEU A 17 17.64 3.27 10.99
CA LEU A 17 16.88 2.07 11.33
C LEU A 17 17.83 0.87 11.41
N PHE A 18 17.80 0.16 12.54
CA PHE A 18 18.42 -1.15 12.69
C PHE A 18 17.29 -2.17 12.70
N ILE A 19 17.23 -3.00 11.66
CA ILE A 19 16.10 -3.89 11.40
C ILE A 19 16.62 -5.33 11.42
N ASP A 20 16.09 -6.10 12.36
CA ASP A 20 16.44 -7.53 12.52
C ASP A 20 15.65 -8.41 11.54
N ASP A 21 14.34 -8.16 11.39
CA ASP A 21 13.47 -8.92 10.48
C ASP A 21 13.10 -8.08 9.25
N GLN A 22 13.95 -8.17 8.23
CA GLN A 22 13.73 -7.50 6.94
C GLN A 22 12.66 -8.19 6.11
N ILE A 23 12.47 -9.50 6.29
CA ILE A 23 11.58 -10.31 5.45
C ILE A 23 10.14 -9.87 5.67
N SER A 24 9.69 -9.76 6.93
CA SER A 24 8.32 -9.32 7.22
C SER A 24 8.03 -7.91 6.71
N ILE A 25 9.01 -7.01 6.70
CA ILE A 25 8.86 -5.66 6.13
C ILE A 25 8.66 -5.72 4.61
N TYR A 26 9.45 -6.51 3.89
CA TYR A 26 9.27 -6.68 2.45
C TYR A 26 7.91 -7.32 2.12
N LEU A 27 7.46 -8.27 2.93
CA LEU A 27 6.14 -8.88 2.77
C LEU A 27 5.00 -7.89 3.04
N GLY A 28 5.12 -7.07 4.08
CA GLY A 28 4.19 -5.97 4.35
C GLY A 28 4.18 -4.91 3.24
N LEU A 29 5.34 -4.63 2.63
CA LEU A 29 5.43 -3.74 1.48
C LEU A 29 4.65 -4.29 0.27
N ILE A 30 4.71 -5.59 0.02
CA ILE A 30 3.92 -6.23 -1.05
C ILE A 30 2.41 -6.06 -0.78
N ASP A 31 1.98 -6.30 0.46
CA ASP A 31 0.58 -6.14 0.88
C ASP A 31 0.08 -4.68 0.70
N LEU A 32 0.90 -3.70 1.09
CA LEU A 32 0.62 -2.27 0.91
C LEU A 32 0.50 -1.89 -0.57
N LEU A 33 1.49 -2.28 -1.40
CA LEU A 33 1.49 -1.97 -2.82
C LEU A 33 0.32 -2.64 -3.54
N TYR A 34 -0.05 -3.86 -3.17
CA TYR A 34 -1.23 -4.51 -3.72
C TYR A 34 -2.50 -3.70 -3.46
N ALA A 35 -2.70 -3.27 -2.21
CA ALA A 35 -3.86 -2.48 -1.82
C ALA A 35 -3.92 -1.13 -2.57
N PHE A 36 -2.77 -0.48 -2.74
CA PHE A 36 -2.64 0.74 -3.53
C PHE A 36 -3.00 0.54 -5.00
N VAL A 37 -2.45 -0.48 -5.66
CA VAL A 37 -2.73 -0.70 -7.08
C VAL A 37 -4.17 -1.13 -7.32
N TYR A 38 -4.76 -1.88 -6.40
CA TYR A 38 -6.18 -2.15 -6.47
C TYR A 38 -6.98 -0.85 -6.54
N ASP A 39 -6.70 0.09 -5.63
CA ASP A 39 -7.40 1.37 -5.63
C ASP A 39 -7.17 2.13 -6.94
N GLN A 40 -5.91 2.25 -7.38
CA GLN A 40 -5.55 2.90 -8.64
C GLN A 40 -6.31 2.32 -9.85
N ARG A 41 -6.53 1.00 -9.91
CA ARG A 41 -7.32 0.39 -10.98
C ARG A 41 -8.80 0.73 -10.90
N ILE A 42 -9.36 0.80 -9.70
CA ILE A 42 -10.77 1.11 -9.48
C ILE A 42 -11.07 2.57 -9.79
N THR A 43 -10.17 3.45 -9.35
CA THR A 43 -10.29 4.90 -9.50
C THR A 43 -9.70 5.42 -10.80
N GLN A 44 -9.08 4.55 -11.60
CA GLN A 44 -8.38 4.91 -12.84
C GLN A 44 -7.30 5.99 -12.64
N GLY A 45 -6.68 6.00 -11.47
CA GLY A 45 -5.65 6.96 -11.10
C GLY A 45 -6.15 8.26 -10.49
N GLU A 46 -7.46 8.46 -10.35
CA GLU A 46 -8.06 9.64 -9.72
C GLU A 46 -8.70 9.30 -8.37
N PRO A 47 -7.98 9.48 -7.24
CA PRO A 47 -8.48 9.06 -5.94
C PRO A 47 -9.81 9.72 -5.56
N CYS A 48 -10.64 8.98 -4.82
CA CYS A 48 -11.92 9.45 -4.33
C CYS A 48 -12.04 9.26 -2.81
N CYS A 49 -13.19 9.60 -2.23
CA CYS A 49 -13.42 9.47 -0.78
C CYS A 49 -13.32 8.02 -0.26
N GLU A 50 -13.40 7.02 -1.14
CA GLU A 50 -13.25 5.60 -0.78
C GLU A 50 -11.82 5.09 -0.91
N SER A 51 -10.89 5.87 -1.48
CA SER A 51 -9.54 5.40 -1.80
C SER A 51 -8.76 4.96 -0.56
N SER A 52 -8.76 5.81 0.46
CA SER A 52 -8.11 5.49 1.74
C SER A 52 -8.78 4.31 2.44
N TRP A 53 -10.11 4.16 2.34
CA TRP A 53 -10.83 2.99 2.86
C TRP A 53 -10.43 1.70 2.13
N ASN A 54 -10.38 1.73 0.80
CA ASN A 54 -9.99 0.59 -0.03
C ASN A 54 -8.58 0.10 0.33
N ILE A 55 -7.62 1.02 0.39
CA ILE A 55 -6.22 0.70 0.70
C ILE A 55 -6.12 0.13 2.11
N HIS A 56 -6.71 0.81 3.10
CA HIS A 56 -6.71 0.35 4.49
C HIS A 56 -7.36 -1.04 4.64
N LYS A 57 -8.54 -1.26 4.05
CA LYS A 57 -9.25 -2.53 4.18
C LYS A 57 -8.64 -3.66 3.36
N LEU A 58 -7.94 -3.39 2.27
CA LEU A 58 -7.29 -4.45 1.51
C LEU A 58 -5.97 -4.89 2.10
N SER A 59 -5.18 -3.98 2.66
CA SER A 59 -3.95 -4.34 3.35
C SER A 59 -4.26 -4.97 4.71
N SER A 60 -3.85 -6.23 4.91
CA SER A 60 -3.90 -6.86 6.24
C SER A 60 -2.99 -6.15 7.23
N THR A 61 -1.83 -5.68 6.75
CA THR A 61 -0.85 -4.91 7.52
C THR A 61 -1.49 -3.65 8.11
N LEU A 62 -2.29 -2.91 7.33
CA LEU A 62 -2.94 -1.68 7.81
C LEU A 62 -4.22 -1.92 8.60
N SER A 63 -5.05 -2.89 8.21
CA SER A 63 -6.37 -3.08 8.83
C SER A 63 -6.36 -3.93 10.09
N TRP A 64 -5.42 -4.87 10.18
CA TRP A 64 -5.36 -5.85 11.27
C TRP A 64 -4.00 -5.90 11.94
N PHE A 65 -3.06 -5.03 11.57
CA PHE A 65 -1.70 -5.02 12.11
C PHE A 65 -1.00 -6.38 11.97
N ASP A 66 -1.35 -7.10 10.89
CA ASP A 66 -0.85 -8.45 10.63
C ASP A 66 0.59 -8.40 10.13
N THR A 67 1.35 -9.43 10.45
CA THR A 67 2.73 -9.60 9.97
C THR A 67 2.87 -10.95 9.29
N PHE A 68 3.49 -10.93 8.11
CA PHE A 68 3.62 -12.11 7.29
C PHE A 68 5.01 -12.75 7.44
N THR A 69 5.04 -14.07 7.36
CA THR A 69 6.27 -14.87 7.42
C THR A 69 6.65 -15.47 6.08
N ASP A 70 5.71 -15.55 5.13
CA ASP A 70 5.94 -16.09 3.80
C ASP A 70 5.15 -15.32 2.72
N LEU A 71 5.59 -15.45 1.47
CA LEU A 71 4.93 -14.81 0.34
C LEU A 71 3.53 -15.38 0.04
N PRO A 72 3.30 -16.72 0.03
CA PRO A 72 1.97 -17.26 -0.29
C PRO A 72 0.86 -16.75 0.62
N SER A 73 1.12 -16.58 1.92
CA SER A 73 0.15 -16.03 2.88
C SER A 73 -0.23 -14.59 2.55
N VAL A 74 0.73 -13.73 2.17
CA VAL A 74 0.45 -12.37 1.68
C VAL A 74 -0.48 -12.42 0.48
N LEU A 75 -0.12 -13.20 -0.55
CA LEU A 75 -0.89 -13.25 -1.80
C LEU A 75 -2.31 -13.79 -1.58
N ILE A 76 -2.45 -14.82 -0.74
CA ILE A 76 -3.74 -15.38 -0.36
C ILE A 76 -4.57 -14.35 0.40
N ALA A 77 -3.97 -13.63 1.35
CA ALA A 77 -4.64 -12.56 2.09
C ALA A 77 -5.13 -11.47 1.13
N CYS A 78 -4.23 -10.88 0.33
CA CYS A 78 -4.58 -9.87 -0.67
C CYS A 78 -5.76 -10.31 -1.57
N CYS A 79 -5.69 -11.50 -2.15
CA CYS A 79 -6.75 -12.02 -3.02
C CYS A 79 -8.08 -12.22 -2.28
N ARG A 80 -8.06 -12.84 -1.09
CA ARG A 80 -9.29 -13.07 -0.30
C ARG A 80 -9.94 -11.75 0.08
N ARG A 81 -9.15 -10.77 0.50
CA ARG A 81 -9.64 -9.46 0.93
C ARG A 81 -10.27 -8.69 -0.23
N THR A 82 -9.69 -8.75 -1.43
CA THR A 82 -10.32 -8.21 -2.66
C THR A 82 -11.66 -8.86 -2.98
N LEU A 83 -11.84 -10.14 -2.65
CA LEU A 83 -13.09 -10.85 -2.90
C LEU A 83 -14.15 -10.66 -1.81
N ILE A 84 -13.83 -9.97 -0.71
CA ILE A 84 -14.71 -9.83 0.45
C ILE A 84 -15.08 -8.36 0.69
N TYR A 85 -14.10 -7.45 0.76
CA TYR A 85 -14.33 -6.10 1.26
C TYR A 85 -14.86 -5.11 0.21
N PRO A 86 -14.12 -4.84 -0.89
CA PRO A 86 -14.38 -3.67 -1.71
C PRO A 86 -15.63 -3.83 -2.59
N LEU A 87 -16.05 -2.74 -3.22
CA LEU A 87 -17.22 -2.74 -4.11
C LEU A 87 -17.09 -3.74 -5.27
N ILE A 88 -15.91 -3.80 -5.91
CA ILE A 88 -15.65 -4.70 -7.05
C ILE A 88 -14.90 -5.95 -6.59
N ARG A 89 -15.63 -7.05 -6.42
CA ARG A 89 -15.10 -8.34 -5.95
C ARG A 89 -14.86 -9.29 -7.11
N SER A 90 -13.72 -9.13 -7.79
CA SER A 90 -13.37 -9.91 -8.97
C SER A 90 -12.01 -10.57 -8.86
N PHE A 91 -11.95 -11.89 -9.06
CA PHE A 91 -10.69 -12.62 -9.05
C PHE A 91 -9.80 -12.27 -10.25
N LYS A 92 -10.41 -11.91 -11.38
CA LYS A 92 -9.68 -11.40 -12.55
C LYS A 92 -8.97 -10.08 -12.22
N LEU A 93 -9.64 -9.19 -11.48
CA LEU A 93 -9.05 -7.93 -11.02
C LEU A 93 -7.94 -8.19 -10.00
N ALA A 94 -8.16 -9.06 -9.02
CA ALA A 94 -7.12 -9.43 -8.04
C ALA A 94 -5.84 -9.93 -8.72
N LYS A 95 -5.96 -10.84 -9.69
CA LYS A 95 -4.83 -11.30 -10.51
C LYS A 95 -4.13 -10.17 -11.27
N LYS A 96 -4.89 -9.21 -11.80
CA LYS A 96 -4.31 -8.06 -12.49
C LYS A 96 -3.52 -7.16 -11.54
N CYS A 97 -4.04 -6.90 -10.34
CA CYS A 97 -3.32 -6.13 -9.32
C CYS A 97 -2.01 -6.82 -8.92
N LEU A 98 -1.99 -8.15 -8.81
CA LEU A 98 -0.75 -8.90 -8.55
C LEU A 98 0.32 -8.69 -9.63
N LEU A 99 -0.09 -8.67 -10.91
CA LEU A 99 0.84 -8.44 -12.02
C LEU A 99 1.41 -7.03 -11.98
N ASP A 100 0.61 -6.04 -11.62
CA ASP A 100 1.08 -4.66 -11.54
C ASP A 100 2.03 -4.43 -10.37
N VAL A 101 1.82 -5.13 -9.24
CA VAL A 101 2.77 -5.10 -8.13
C VAL A 101 4.14 -5.58 -8.62
N ILE A 102 4.18 -6.68 -9.38
CA ILE A 102 5.42 -7.17 -10.01
C ILE A 102 6.02 -6.11 -10.93
N GLU A 103 5.21 -5.44 -11.74
CA GLU A 103 5.65 -4.36 -12.63
C GLU A 103 6.27 -3.19 -11.85
N ILE A 104 5.63 -2.73 -10.76
CA ILE A 104 6.16 -1.67 -9.88
C ILE A 104 7.52 -2.08 -9.30
N PHE A 105 7.66 -3.32 -8.83
CA PHE A 105 8.95 -3.82 -8.34
C PHE A 105 10.02 -3.83 -9.44
N SER A 106 9.65 -4.15 -10.68
CA SER A 106 10.57 -4.15 -11.83
C SER A 106 11.06 -2.74 -12.22
N MET A 107 10.25 -1.71 -12.00
CA MET A 107 10.61 -0.31 -12.24
C MET A 107 11.57 0.23 -11.17
N GLY A 108 11.60 -0.40 -10.00
CA GLY A 108 12.57 -0.14 -8.93
C GLY A 108 12.11 0.83 -7.85
N LYS A 109 13.03 1.12 -6.92
CA LYS A 109 12.75 1.79 -5.64
C LYS A 109 12.10 3.17 -5.77
N SER A 110 12.41 3.93 -6.82
CA SER A 110 11.86 5.29 -7.00
C SER A 110 10.36 5.24 -7.22
N THR A 111 9.86 4.28 -8.01
CA THR A 111 8.43 4.09 -8.26
C THR A 111 7.71 3.62 -7.00
N ILE A 112 8.31 2.68 -6.27
CA ILE A 112 7.77 2.23 -4.97
C ILE A 112 7.62 3.41 -4.01
N LEU A 113 8.64 4.27 -3.92
CA LEU A 113 8.59 5.46 -3.08
C LEU A 113 7.46 6.41 -3.51
N GLN A 114 7.24 6.60 -4.80
CA GLN A 114 6.11 7.39 -5.30
C GLN A 114 4.77 6.83 -4.87
N CYS A 115 4.57 5.51 -4.97
CA CYS A 115 3.35 4.85 -4.50
C CYS A 115 3.13 5.09 -3.00
N LEU A 116 4.19 4.96 -2.19
CA LEU A 116 4.13 5.17 -0.73
C LEU A 116 3.81 6.62 -0.36
N LEU A 117 4.41 7.60 -1.06
CA LEU A 117 4.12 9.02 -0.86
C LEU A 117 2.66 9.35 -1.23
N GLN A 118 2.15 8.79 -2.33
CA GLN A 118 0.75 8.96 -2.71
C GLN A 118 -0.20 8.33 -1.69
N MET A 119 0.08 7.11 -1.21
CA MET A 119 -0.68 6.49 -0.11
C MET A 119 -0.68 7.38 1.14
N ARG A 120 0.48 7.96 1.49
CA ARG A 120 0.61 8.84 2.65
C ARG A 120 -0.31 10.05 2.54
N ARG A 121 -0.38 10.70 1.37
CA ARG A 121 -1.30 11.83 1.11
C ARG A 121 -2.75 11.43 1.35
N LEU A 122 -3.18 10.29 0.80
CA LEU A 122 -4.56 9.79 0.96
C LEU A 122 -4.96 9.58 2.43
N PHE A 123 -4.02 9.12 3.27
CA PHE A 123 -4.29 8.95 4.69
C PHE A 123 -4.22 10.25 5.49
N LEU A 124 -3.47 11.26 5.04
CA LEU A 124 -3.41 12.57 5.72
C LEU A 124 -4.73 13.32 5.59
N ASP A 125 -5.39 13.22 4.43
CA ASP A 125 -6.63 13.93 4.15
C ASP A 125 -7.85 13.36 4.90
N GLU A 126 -7.69 12.20 5.55
CA GLU A 126 -8.76 11.55 6.31
C GLU A 126 -8.58 11.60 7.83
N GLU A 127 -9.62 12.12 8.50
CA GLU A 127 -9.67 12.36 9.94
C GLU A 127 -9.39 11.13 10.83
N HIS A 128 -9.70 9.92 10.35
CA HIS A 128 -9.54 8.70 11.14
C HIS A 128 -8.33 7.84 10.75
N ARG A 129 -7.71 8.08 9.58
CA ARG A 129 -6.67 7.19 9.03
C ARG A 129 -5.27 7.81 9.01
N TYR A 130 -5.13 9.09 9.34
CA TYR A 130 -3.82 9.76 9.47
C TYR A 130 -2.88 9.06 10.47
N LEU A 131 -3.40 8.35 11.47
CA LEU A 131 -2.59 7.58 12.43
C LEU A 131 -1.81 6.45 11.75
N LEU A 132 -2.34 5.86 10.66
CA LEU A 132 -1.64 4.83 9.91
C LEU A 132 -0.35 5.36 9.28
N ASN A 133 -0.32 6.64 8.90
CA ASN A 133 0.91 7.27 8.43
C ASN A 133 1.98 7.29 9.53
N THR A 134 1.58 7.55 10.77
CA THR A 134 2.51 7.59 11.90
C THR A 134 3.05 6.20 12.23
N LEU A 135 2.23 5.16 12.08
CA LEU A 135 2.57 3.78 12.43
C LEU A 135 3.38 3.06 11.34
N TYR A 136 3.04 3.27 10.06
CA TYR A 136 3.56 2.46 8.95
C TYR A 136 4.26 3.24 7.83
N LEU A 137 3.99 4.55 7.66
CA LEU A 137 4.49 5.33 6.50
C LEU A 137 5.30 6.57 6.89
N ASN A 138 5.98 6.54 8.05
CA ASN A 138 6.75 7.67 8.61
C ASN A 138 8.25 7.51 8.50
#